data_AF-A0A968SEE3-F1
#
_entry.id   AF-A0A968SEE3-F1
#
_cell.length_a   1.000
_cell.length_b   1.000
_cell.length_c   1.000
_cell.angle_alpha   90.00
_cell.angle_beta   90.00
_cell.angle_gamma   90.00
#
_symmetry.space_group_name_H-M   'P 1'
#
loop_
_entity.id
_entity.type
_entity.pdbx_description
1 polymer ?
#
loop_
_entity_poly.entity_id
_entity_poly.type
_entity_poly.pdbx_seq_one_letter_code
_entity_poly.pdbx_strand_id
1 'polypeptide(L)' 'MVLAISEATYSDIFNEPIGKLAMAEIPLKLVIVNLITKEVTQWIPSNPIKQ' A
#
# COMPACT_ATOMS: atom_id res chain seq x y z
N MET A 1 13.18 0.41 0.11
CA MET A 1 12.43 0.91 1.27
C MET A 1 10.98 0.44 1.12
N VAL A 2 10.36 -0.06 2.20
CA VAL A 2 8.96 -0.53 2.20
C VAL A 2 8.20 0.29 3.24
N LEU A 3 7.02 0.76 2.87
CA LEU A 3 6.12 1.47 3.78
C LEU A 3 5.11 0.48 4.37
N ALA A 4 5.14 0.31 5.69
CA ALA A 4 4.15 -0.48 6.41
C ALA A 4 2.94 0.37 6.78
N ILE A 5 1.75 -0.09 6.42
CA ILE A 5 0.48 0.59 6.69
C ILE A 5 -0.54 -0.38 7.26
N SER A 6 -1.49 0.13 8.03
CA SER A 6 -2.59 -0.69 8.54
C SER A 6 -3.60 -1.04 7.46
N GLU A 7 -4.36 -2.11 7.65
CA GLU A 7 -5.50 -2.47 6.78
C GLU A 7 -6.51 -1.32 6.67
N ALA A 8 -6.82 -0.63 7.77
CA ALA A 8 -7.71 0.53 7.77
C ALA A 8 -7.16 1.66 6.90
N THR A 9 -5.88 2.02 7.07
CA THR A 9 -5.22 3.04 6.25
C THR A 9 -5.22 2.68 4.76
N TYR A 10 -5.01 1.40 4.44
CA TYR A 10 -5.08 0.95 3.05
C TYR A 10 -6.51 1.10 2.49
N SER A 11 -7.52 0.65 3.23
CA SER A 11 -8.92 0.74 2.82
C SER A 11 -9.39 2.19 2.62
N ASP A 12 -9.06 3.07 3.57
CA ASP A 12 -9.62 4.42 3.62
C ASP A 12 -8.88 5.43 2.73
N ILE A 13 -7.61 5.19 2.42
CA ILE A 13 -6.77 6.15 1.68
C ILE A 13 -6.25 5.54 0.37
N PHE A 14 -5.61 4.37 0.44
CA PHE A 14 -4.89 3.82 -0.71
C PHE A 14 -5.80 3.08 -1.70
N ASN A 15 -6.94 2.55 -1.24
CA ASN A 15 -7.93 1.91 -2.10
C ASN A 15 -8.85 2.93 -2.81
N GLU A 16 -8.85 4.18 -2.36
CA GLU A 16 -9.55 5.29 -3.02
C GLU A 16 -8.87 5.68 -4.35
N PRO A 17 -9.60 6.34 -5.28
CA PRO A 17 -9.06 6.69 -6.60
C PRO A 17 -7.75 7.49 -6.54
N ILE A 18 -7.64 8.45 -5.62
CA ILE A 18 -6.42 9.26 -5.45
C ILE A 18 -5.26 8.45 -4.87
N GLY A 19 -5.54 7.51 -3.97
CA GLY A 19 -4.54 6.62 -3.40
C GLY A 19 -3.98 5.67 -4.46
N LYS A 20 -4.85 5.10 -5.29
CA LYS A 20 -4.47 4.28 -6.45
C LYS A 20 -3.60 5.05 -7.43
N LEU A 21 -3.93 6.31 -7.72
CA LEU A 21 -3.11 7.17 -8.55
C LEU A 21 -1.73 7.41 -7.93
N ALA A 22 -1.66 7.76 -6.63
CA ALA A 22 -0.41 7.97 -5.93
C ALA A 22 0.49 6.72 -5.93
N MET A 23 -0.08 5.53 -5.76
CA MET A 23 0.65 4.25 -5.84
C MET A 23 1.13 3.91 -7.26
N ALA A 24 0.47 4.44 -8.29
CA ALA A 24 0.87 4.24 -9.68
C ALA A 24 2.02 5.19 -10.09
N GLU A 25 1.95 6.44 -9.65
CA GLU A 25 2.92 7.49 -10.00
C GLU A 25 4.21 7.43 -9.17
N ILE A 26 4.12 6.96 -7.92
CA ILE A 26 5.26 6.88 -7.02
C ILE A 26 5.65 5.40 -6.88
N PRO A 27 6.93 5.02 -7.09
CA PRO A 27 7.40 3.64 -6.98
C PRO A 27 7.50 3.19 -5.51
N LEU A 28 6.36 3.17 -4.81
CA LEU A 28 6.22 2.79 -3.42
C LEU A 28 5.93 1.29 -3.31
N LYS A 29 6.68 0.61 -2.45
CA LYS A 29 6.37 -0.76 -2.01
C LYS A 29 5.59 -0.65 -0.71
N LEU A 30 4.42 -1.26 -0.63
CA LEU A 30 3.60 -1.26 0.57
C LEU A 30 3.58 -2.65 1.21
N VAL A 31 3.53 -2.68 2.53
CA VAL A 31 3.14 -3.87 3.29
C VAL A 31 1.95 -3.51 4.15
N ILE A 32 0.87 -4.29 4.01
CA ILE A 32 -0.34 -4.12 4.78
C ILE A 32 -0.24 -5.03 6.00
N VAL A 33 -0.45 -4.44 7.17
CA VAL A 33 -0.42 -5.15 8.45
C VAL A 33 -1.78 -5.07 9.14
N ASN A 34 -2.20 -6.18 9.73
CA ASN A 34 -3.32 -6.18 10.66
C ASN A 34 -2.78 -5.80 12.04
N LEU A 35 -3.23 -4.66 12.57
CA LEU A 35 -2.75 -4.15 13.85
C LEU A 35 -3.30 -4.93 15.05
N ILE A 36 -4.39 -5.70 14.89
CA ILE A 36 -5.01 -6.51 15.94
C ILE A 36 -4.23 -7.82 16.09
N THR A 37 -4.05 -8.57 14.99
CA THR A 37 -3.33 -9.86 15.01
C THR A 37 -1.81 -9.69 14.98
N LYS A 38 -1.32 -8.47 14.66
CA LYS A 38 0.10 -8.11 14.49
C LYS A 38 0.80 -8.88 13.38
N GLU A 39 0.06 -9.21 12.33
CA GLU A 39 0.53 -9.99 11.20
C GLU A 39 0.58 -9.16 9.93
N VAL A 40 1.45 -9.56 9.01
CA VAL A 40 1.44 -9.05 7.64
C VAL A 40 0.33 -9.76 6.88
N THR A 41 -0.62 -9.00 6.34
CA THR A 41 -1.73 -9.57 5.59
C THR A 41 -1.50 -9.53 4.08
N GLN A 42 -0.74 -8.54 3.59
CA GLN A 42 -0.46 -8.44 2.17
C GLN A 42 0.82 -7.64 1.86
N TRP A 43 1.52 -8.04 0.80
CA TRP A 43 2.62 -7.28 0.20
C TRP A 43 2.18 -6.71 -1.15
N ILE A 44 2.35 -5.41 -1.35
CA ILE A 44 2.08 -4.74 -2.61
C ILE A 44 3.41 -4.29 -3.22
N PRO A 45 3.86 -4.92 -4.32
CA PRO A 45 5.07 -4.50 -4.99
C PRO A 45 4.89 -3.12 -5.62
N SER A 46 5.97 -2.36 -5.71
CA SER A 46 5.99 -1.10 -6.45
C SER A 46 5.69 -1.40 -7.91
N ASN A 47 4.70 -0.74 -8.48
CA ASN A 47 4.46 -0.86 -9.90
C ASN A 47 5.63 -0.16 -10.62
N PRO A 48 6.39 -0.83 -11.49
CA PRO A 48 7.35 -0.13 -12.32
C PRO A 48 6.52 0.75 -13.25
N ILE A 49 6.71 2.06 -13.16
CA ILE A 49 6.21 2.99 -14.17
C ILE A 49 6.69 2.43 -15.51
N LYS A 50 5.78 1.98 -16.37
CA LYS A 50 6.16 1.62 -17.74
C LYS A 50 6.61 2.92 -18.39
N GLN A 51 7.94 3.03 -18.58
CA GLN A 51 8.57 4.09 -19.36
C GLN A 51 8.06 4.09 -20.80
#